data_AF-A0A1F6QTF4-F1
#
_entry.id   AF-A0A1F6QTF4-F1
#
_cell.length_a   1.000
_cell.length_b   1.000
_cell.length_c   1.000
_cell.angle_alpha   90.00
_cell.angle_beta   90.00
_cell.angle_gamma   90.00
#
_symmetry.space_group_name_H-M   'P 1'
#
loop_
_entity.id
_entity.type
_entity.pdbx_description
1 polymer ?
#
loop_
_entity_poly.entity_id
_entity_poly.type
_entity_poly.pdbx_seq_one_letter_code
_entity_poly.pdbx_strand_id
1 'polypeptide(L)'
;MKIKIKFIIMIICLFIGLQFLSWFFYQQKLTQLRHSTSINTYPNNHSSIKYQHNVDYFLGTNISSGTTIEELLSRLGTPEIHQIKPFINIYNPKQTDEIHELIYDGIYIRAYRIPLENKDIILSIQLLSNKIKLPYNIAINSPIDKIYGVFGMPKTSISNRITYEGSLYPGSYISFTFNNNKTLKQIEWAFILN
;
A
#
# COMPACT_ATOMS: atom_id res chain seq x y z
N MET A 1 -31.32 -40.64 26.46
CA MET A 1 -30.08 -40.14 25.80
C MET A 1 -30.31 -39.12 24.65
N LYS A 2 -31.54 -38.92 24.13
CA LYS A 2 -31.80 -38.00 22.99
C LYS A 2 -31.90 -36.49 23.34
N ILE A 3 -32.08 -36.14 24.62
CA ILE A 3 -32.28 -34.75 25.06
C ILE A 3 -30.97 -33.94 25.02
N LYS A 4 -29.81 -34.57 25.24
CA LYS A 4 -28.50 -33.87 25.29
C LYS A 4 -28.05 -33.31 23.94
N ILE A 5 -28.39 -33.96 22.82
CA ILE A 5 -27.95 -33.52 21.48
C ILE A 5 -28.68 -32.25 21.04
N LYS A 6 -30.00 -32.14 21.31
CA LYS A 6 -30.77 -30.93 20.99
C LYS A 6 -30.25 -29.70 21.73
N PHE A 7 -29.83 -29.89 22.98
CA PHE A 7 -29.28 -28.80 23.81
C PHE A 7 -27.93 -28.29 23.28
N ILE A 8 -27.05 -29.21 22.83
CA ILE A 8 -25.74 -28.84 22.25
C ILE A 8 -25.91 -28.08 20.94
N ILE A 9 -26.82 -28.53 20.06
CA ILE A 9 -27.09 -27.85 18.77
C ILE A 9 -27.61 -26.43 19.02
N MET A 10 -28.50 -26.26 20.01
CA MET A 10 -29.03 -24.94 20.38
C MET A 10 -27.92 -23.98 20.83
N ILE A 11 -26.95 -24.45 21.62
CA ILE A 11 -25.81 -23.62 22.08
C ILE A 11 -24.92 -23.21 20.90
N ILE A 12 -24.65 -24.12 19.96
CA ILE A 12 -23.82 -23.83 18.78
C ILE A 12 -24.50 -22.77 17.89
N CYS A 13 -25.81 -22.90 17.65
CA CYS A 13 -26.57 -21.90 16.89
C CYS A 13 -26.56 -20.53 17.57
N LEU A 14 -26.66 -20.49 18.90
CA LEU A 14 -26.59 -19.25 19.67
C LEU A 14 -25.21 -18.58 19.53
N PHE A 15 -24.14 -19.38 19.60
CA PHE A 15 -22.77 -18.88 19.47
C PHE A 15 -22.48 -18.33 18.07
N ILE A 16 -22.91 -19.04 17.02
CA ILE A 16 -22.77 -18.57 15.63
C ILE A 16 -23.56 -17.28 15.41
N GLY A 17 -24.78 -17.19 15.95
CA GLY A 17 -25.60 -15.96 15.88
C GLY A 17 -24.92 -14.76 16.54
N LEU A 18 -24.30 -14.94 17.71
CA LEU A 18 -23.55 -13.91 18.42
C LEU A 18 -22.32 -13.42 17.62
N GLN A 19 -21.57 -14.32 16.98
CA GLN A 19 -20.44 -13.95 16.13
C GLN A 19 -20.89 -13.14 14.91
N PHE A 20 -22.01 -13.52 14.29
CA PHE A 20 -22.56 -12.82 13.13
C PHE A 20 -23.07 -11.41 13.51
N LEU A 21 -23.70 -11.26 14.67
CA LEU A 21 -24.12 -9.95 15.20
C LEU A 21 -22.92 -9.02 15.41
N SER A 22 -21.84 -9.52 16.05
CA SER A 22 -20.61 -8.75 16.29
C SER A 22 -19.98 -8.26 14.98
N TRP A 23 -19.87 -9.15 13.99
CA TRP A 23 -19.36 -8.81 12.67
C TRP A 23 -20.25 -7.77 11.95
N PHE A 24 -21.58 -7.89 12.04
CA PHE A 24 -22.51 -6.94 11.45
C PHE A 24 -22.39 -5.53 12.07
N PHE A 25 -22.31 -5.42 13.40
CA PHE A 25 -22.09 -4.13 14.07
C PHE A 25 -20.73 -3.51 13.72
N TYR A 26 -19.70 -4.33 13.56
CA TYR A 26 -18.38 -3.88 13.10
C TYR A 26 -18.44 -3.26 11.69
N GLN A 27 -19.16 -3.90 10.76
CA GLN A 27 -19.35 -3.36 9.40
C GLN A 27 -20.17 -2.06 9.38
N GLN A 28 -21.20 -1.94 10.23
CA GLN A 28 -21.92 -0.67 10.36
C GLN A 28 -21.03 0.45 10.89
N LYS A 29 -20.18 0.19 11.90
CA LYS A 29 -19.24 1.17 12.45
C LYS A 29 -18.22 1.65 11.41
N LEU A 30 -17.68 0.74 10.58
CA LEU A 30 -16.80 1.08 9.47
C LEU A 30 -17.49 1.93 8.40
N THR A 31 -18.77 1.67 8.15
CA THR A 31 -19.57 2.45 7.19
C THR A 31 -19.88 3.84 7.71
N GLN A 32 -20.16 4.00 9.01
CA GLN A 32 -20.33 5.30 9.65
C GLN A 32 -19.04 6.14 9.63
N LEU A 33 -17.88 5.51 9.87
CA LEU A 33 -16.57 6.17 9.77
C LEU A 33 -16.26 6.64 8.34
N ARG A 34 -16.82 6.01 7.30
CA ARG A 34 -16.69 6.45 5.90
C ARG A 34 -17.56 7.66 5.55
N HIS A 35 -18.57 7.98 6.35
CA HIS A 35 -19.50 9.08 6.08
C HIS A 35 -19.30 10.31 6.99
N SER A 36 -18.36 10.27 7.95
CA SER A 36 -18.12 11.36 8.90
C SER A 36 -16.90 12.26 8.60
N THR A 37 -16.33 12.22 7.40
CA THR A 37 -15.23 13.10 7.00
C THR A 37 -15.63 14.03 5.86
N SER A 38 -16.41 15.06 6.20
CA SER A 38 -16.49 16.27 5.40
C SER A 38 -16.21 17.49 6.28
N ILE A 39 -15.23 18.27 5.82
CA ILE A 39 -14.91 19.68 6.13
C ILE A 39 -14.27 19.95 7.50
N ASN A 40 -12.96 20.25 7.51
CA ASN A 40 -12.49 21.59 7.89
C ASN A 40 -11.00 21.86 7.58
N THR A 41 -10.83 22.95 6.82
CA THR A 41 -9.77 23.98 6.81
C THR A 41 -8.29 23.58 6.77
N TYR A 42 -7.69 23.90 5.62
CA TYR A 42 -6.27 24.03 5.33
C TYR A 42 -5.51 24.89 6.35
N PRO A 43 -4.27 24.48 6.70
CA PRO A 43 -3.17 25.40 6.90
C PRO A 43 -2.22 25.40 5.70
N ASN A 44 -2.01 26.60 5.17
CA ASN A 44 -0.85 27.15 4.46
C ASN A 44 -0.10 26.33 3.38
N ASN A 45 -0.14 26.93 2.19
CA ASN A 45 0.16 26.42 0.86
C ASN A 45 1.65 26.51 0.47
N HIS A 46 2.57 26.18 1.38
CA HIS A 46 4.03 26.22 1.09
C HIS A 46 4.72 24.84 1.13
N SER A 47 4.09 23.79 1.65
CA SER A 47 4.68 22.45 1.73
C SER A 47 4.37 21.56 0.50
N SER A 48 3.20 21.72 -0.11
CA SER A 48 2.71 20.91 -1.24
C SER A 48 3.60 20.95 -2.49
N ILE A 49 4.18 22.10 -2.81
CA ILE A 49 5.04 22.29 -4.00
C ILE A 49 6.39 21.56 -3.84
N LYS A 50 6.90 21.46 -2.61
CA LYS A 50 8.17 20.76 -2.32
C LYS A 50 8.03 19.24 -2.42
N TYR A 51 6.88 18.68 -2.02
CA TYR A 51 6.59 17.25 -2.15
C TYR A 51 6.49 16.80 -3.61
N GLN A 52 5.83 17.59 -4.45
CA GLN A 52 5.56 17.21 -5.82
C GLN A 52 6.83 17.13 -6.68
N HIS A 53 7.75 18.09 -6.51
CA HIS A 53 9.03 18.08 -7.22
C HIS A 53 9.97 16.95 -6.76
N ASN A 54 9.89 16.55 -5.49
CA ASN A 54 10.71 15.47 -4.94
C ASN A 54 10.18 14.09 -5.36
N VAL A 55 8.87 13.90 -5.48
CA VAL A 55 8.27 12.61 -5.84
C VAL A 55 8.48 12.26 -7.32
N ASP A 56 8.40 13.25 -8.22
CA ASP A 56 8.65 13.05 -9.65
C ASP A 56 10.13 12.66 -9.91
N TYR A 57 11.06 13.16 -9.09
CA TYR A 57 12.48 12.78 -9.10
C TYR A 57 12.74 11.43 -8.38
N PHE A 58 11.99 11.16 -7.31
CA PHE A 58 12.09 9.95 -6.48
C PHE A 58 11.62 8.68 -7.21
N LEU A 59 10.55 8.78 -8.00
CA LEU A 59 9.99 7.65 -8.76
C LEU A 59 10.56 7.51 -10.18
N GLY A 60 11.21 8.57 -10.68
CA GLY A 60 11.84 8.59 -11.98
C GLY A 60 13.22 7.91 -12.02
N THR A 61 14.06 8.05 -10.99
CA THR A 61 15.48 7.65 -11.12
C THR A 61 16.28 7.36 -9.83
N ASN A 62 15.79 7.55 -8.60
CA ASN A 62 16.70 7.70 -7.44
C ASN A 62 16.35 6.97 -6.12
N ILE A 63 15.58 5.88 -6.17
CA ILE A 63 15.66 4.88 -5.09
C ILE A 63 16.82 3.97 -5.45
N SER A 64 18.03 4.45 -5.15
CA SER A 64 19.20 3.59 -5.22
C SER A 64 19.03 2.46 -4.21
N SER A 65 19.53 1.27 -4.57
CA SER A 65 19.76 0.21 -3.58
C SER A 65 20.53 0.80 -2.40
N GLY A 66 19.92 0.81 -1.22
CA GLY A 66 20.50 1.39 0.00
C GLY A 66 19.89 2.72 0.48
N THR A 67 18.81 3.22 -0.14
CA THR A 67 18.03 4.34 0.44
C THR A 67 17.50 3.93 1.82
N THR A 68 17.85 4.69 2.87
CA THR A 68 17.37 4.42 4.23
C THR A 68 16.02 5.08 4.51
N ILE A 69 15.31 4.58 5.52
CA ILE A 69 14.06 5.17 6.01
C ILE A 69 14.31 6.60 6.50
N GLU A 70 15.43 6.86 7.16
CA GLU A 70 15.81 8.22 7.58
C GLU A 70 15.98 9.15 6.37
N GLU A 71 16.61 8.65 5.30
CA GLU A 71 16.75 9.41 4.06
C GLU A 71 15.39 9.67 3.42
N LEU A 72 14.48 8.68 3.41
CA LEU A 72 13.10 8.87 2.95
C LEU A 72 12.39 9.97 3.74
N LEU A 73 12.46 9.93 5.07
CA LEU A 73 11.85 10.92 5.94
C LEU A 73 12.45 12.31 5.72
N SER A 74 13.76 12.40 5.46
CA SER A 74 14.41 13.68 5.16
C SER A 74 13.96 14.30 3.83
N ARG A 75 13.69 13.46 2.82
CA ARG A 75 13.31 13.89 1.46
C ARG A 75 11.81 14.14 1.31
N LEU A 76 11.00 13.26 1.87
CA LEU A 76 9.54 13.25 1.77
C LEU A 76 8.86 13.91 2.97
N GLY A 77 9.63 14.36 3.96
CA GLY A 77 9.10 14.95 5.19
C GLY A 77 8.47 13.92 6.13
N THR A 78 7.74 14.41 7.11
CA THR A 78 7.04 13.57 8.09
C THR A 78 5.79 12.95 7.45
N PRO A 79 5.61 11.62 7.49
CA PRO A 79 4.40 10.97 7.03
C PRO A 79 3.21 11.31 7.95
N GLU A 80 2.00 11.23 7.41
CA GLU A 80 0.76 11.33 8.20
C GLU A 80 0.66 10.17 9.19
N ILE A 81 1.11 8.99 8.77
CA ILE A 81 1.15 7.78 9.59
C ILE A 81 2.48 7.08 9.39
N HIS A 82 3.17 6.79 10.49
CA HIS A 82 4.34 5.93 10.52
C HIS A 82 4.05 4.77 11.48
N GLN A 83 3.85 3.57 10.93
CA GLN A 83 3.72 2.35 11.72
C GLN A 83 5.00 1.53 11.65
N ILE A 84 5.42 1.01 12.80
CA ILE A 84 6.56 0.10 12.92
C ILE A 84 6.01 -1.21 13.49
N LYS A 85 6.23 -2.32 12.79
CA LYS A 85 5.78 -3.64 13.19
C LYS A 85 6.99 -4.55 13.38
N PRO A 86 7.14 -5.23 14.52
CA PRO A 86 8.24 -6.19 14.69
C PRO A 86 8.04 -7.38 13.72
N PHE A 87 9.15 -7.87 13.17
CA PHE A 87 9.20 -9.01 12.28
C PHE A 87 10.33 -9.94 12.69
N ILE A 88 10.00 -11.17 13.10
CA ILE A 88 11.02 -12.16 13.48
C ILE A 88 11.71 -12.65 12.21
N ASN A 89 13.03 -12.50 12.15
CA ASN A 89 13.80 -12.91 10.98
C ASN A 89 13.74 -14.44 10.83
N ILE A 90 13.31 -14.91 9.66
CA ILE A 90 13.10 -16.34 9.38
C ILE A 90 14.41 -17.14 9.35
N TYR A 91 15.53 -16.49 9.02
CA TYR A 91 16.85 -17.11 8.95
C TYR A 91 17.61 -17.03 10.28
N ASN A 92 17.30 -16.02 11.10
CA ASN A 92 17.85 -15.86 12.44
C ASN A 92 16.75 -15.52 13.47
N PRO A 93 16.09 -16.52 14.08
CA PRO A 93 14.97 -16.29 15.00
C PRO A 93 15.30 -15.48 16.27
N LYS A 94 16.59 -15.30 16.58
CA LYS A 94 17.04 -14.45 17.70
C LYS A 94 17.08 -12.96 17.33
N GLN A 95 16.95 -12.64 16.05
CA GLN A 95 16.94 -11.29 15.51
C GLN A 95 15.48 -10.88 15.23
N THR A 96 15.12 -9.69 15.71
CA THR A 96 13.86 -9.03 15.39
C THR A 96 14.17 -7.86 14.49
N ASP A 97 13.70 -7.96 13.25
CA ASP A 97 13.72 -6.91 12.25
C ASP A 97 12.41 -6.12 12.32
N GLU A 98 12.26 -5.10 11.47
CA GLU A 98 11.13 -4.17 11.52
C GLU A 98 10.50 -3.97 10.14
N ILE A 99 9.16 -3.95 10.08
CA ILE A 99 8.41 -3.48 8.93
C ILE A 99 7.93 -2.07 9.21
N HIS A 100 8.38 -1.13 8.38
CA HIS A 100 7.95 0.25 8.41
C HIS A 100 6.90 0.48 7.33
N GLU A 101 5.76 1.02 7.72
CA GLU A 101 4.71 1.47 6.83
C GLU A 101 4.56 2.99 6.99
N LEU A 102 4.90 3.72 5.92
CA LEU A 102 4.87 5.18 5.86
C LEU A 102 3.72 5.60 4.94
N ILE A 103 2.79 6.39 5.45
CA ILE A 103 1.63 6.87 4.70
C ILE A 103 1.71 8.39 4.61
N TYR A 104 1.74 8.89 3.39
CA TYR A 104 1.66 10.30 3.04
C TYR A 104 0.38 10.54 2.23
N ASP A 105 0.05 11.82 1.99
CA ASP A 105 -1.04 12.20 1.08
C ASP A 105 -0.81 11.62 -0.34
N GLY A 106 -1.43 10.47 -0.60
CA GLY A 106 -1.37 9.81 -1.89
C GLY A 106 -0.19 8.86 -2.13
N ILE A 107 0.66 8.62 -1.13
CA ILE A 107 1.79 7.69 -1.23
C ILE A 107 1.78 6.74 -0.04
N TYR A 108 1.93 5.46 -0.32
CA TYR A 108 2.20 4.44 0.69
C TYR A 108 3.56 3.80 0.40
N ILE A 109 4.41 3.72 1.42
CA ILE A 109 5.73 3.07 1.35
C ILE A 109 5.79 1.99 2.40
N ARG A 110 6.22 0.79 1.99
CA ARG A 110 6.56 -0.30 2.91
C ARG A 110 8.05 -0.59 2.79
N ALA A 111 8.74 -0.62 3.92
CA ALA A 111 10.16 -0.92 4.01
C ALA A 111 10.43 -2.00 5.08
N TYR A 112 11.46 -2.80 4.84
CA TYR A 112 12.02 -3.75 5.78
C TYR A 112 13.31 -3.17 6.34
N ARG A 113 13.44 -3.11 7.67
CA ARG A 113 14.62 -2.61 8.36
C ARG A 113 15.28 -3.73 9.13
N ILE A 114 16.59 -3.80 9.03
CA ILE A 114 17.48 -4.68 9.79
C ILE A 114 18.25 -3.79 10.78
N PRO A 115 17.77 -3.60 12.02
CA PRO A 115 18.36 -2.64 12.95
C PRO A 115 19.82 -2.94 13.26
N LEU A 116 20.17 -4.23 13.38
CA LEU A 116 21.54 -4.66 13.71
C LEU A 116 22.56 -4.32 12.62
N GLU A 117 22.13 -4.24 11.36
CA GLU A 117 22.99 -3.94 10.21
C GLU A 117 22.84 -2.49 9.76
N ASN A 118 21.94 -1.72 10.38
CA ASN A 118 21.53 -0.38 9.95
C ASN A 118 21.20 -0.34 8.44
N LYS A 119 20.44 -1.34 8.00
CA LYS A 119 20.13 -1.56 6.58
C LYS A 119 18.63 -1.57 6.36
N ASP A 120 18.19 -0.82 5.35
CA ASP A 120 16.80 -0.76 4.94
C ASP A 120 16.62 -1.27 3.51
N ILE A 121 15.49 -1.92 3.28
CA ILE A 121 15.09 -2.46 1.99
C ILE A 121 13.67 -1.97 1.72
N ILE A 122 13.51 -1.16 0.67
CA ILE A 122 12.18 -0.72 0.24
C ILE A 122 11.48 -1.89 -0.42
N LEU A 123 10.38 -2.35 0.18
CA LEU A 123 9.61 -3.49 -0.30
C LEU A 123 8.62 -3.08 -1.37
N SER A 124 7.88 -2.00 -1.12
CA SER A 124 6.94 -1.47 -2.10
C SER A 124 6.64 0.01 -1.92
N ILE A 125 6.27 0.63 -3.03
CA ILE A 125 5.76 2.00 -3.10
C ILE A 125 4.49 1.98 -3.91
N GLN A 126 3.44 2.59 -3.37
CA GLN A 126 2.15 2.70 -4.02
C GLN A 126 1.76 4.17 -4.17
N LEU A 127 1.34 4.56 -5.37
CA LEU A 127 0.68 5.84 -5.61
C LEU A 127 -0.82 5.65 -5.68
N LEU A 128 -1.51 6.51 -4.95
CA LEU A 128 -2.97 6.51 -4.80
C LEU A 128 -3.59 7.87 -5.17
N SER A 129 -2.78 8.91 -5.37
CA SER A 129 -3.25 10.26 -5.68
C SER A 129 -2.88 10.73 -7.08
N ASN A 130 -3.75 11.52 -7.68
CA ASN A 130 -3.53 12.20 -8.96
C ASN A 130 -2.64 13.44 -8.85
N LYS A 131 -2.28 13.85 -7.62
CA LYS A 131 -1.33 14.95 -7.37
C LYS A 131 0.07 14.60 -7.87
N ILE A 132 0.41 13.33 -7.95
CA ILE A 132 1.75 12.87 -8.35
C ILE A 132 1.73 12.47 -9.81
N LYS A 133 2.71 12.95 -10.58
CA LYS A 133 2.81 12.69 -12.01
C LYS A 133 4.11 11.96 -12.31
N LEU A 134 3.99 10.72 -12.73
CA LEU A 134 5.11 9.98 -13.29
C LEU A 134 5.55 10.55 -14.65
N PRO A 135 6.76 10.17 -15.11
CA PRO A 135 7.18 10.39 -16.47
C PRO A 135 6.10 10.04 -17.49
N TYR A 136 6.14 10.72 -18.65
CA TYR A 136 5.11 10.60 -19.69
C TYR A 136 3.71 11.04 -19.22
N ASN A 137 3.65 11.86 -18.16
CA ASN A 137 2.44 12.43 -17.59
C ASN A 137 1.44 11.33 -17.14
N ILE A 138 1.95 10.18 -16.72
CA ILE A 138 1.13 9.12 -16.13
C ILE A 138 0.77 9.52 -14.70
N ALA A 139 -0.50 9.51 -14.38
CA ALA A 139 -1.01 9.79 -13.04
C ALA A 139 -2.27 8.98 -12.77
N ILE A 140 -2.70 8.93 -11.52
CA ILE A 140 -4.02 8.38 -11.18
C ILE A 140 -5.10 9.08 -12.03
N ASN A 141 -6.09 8.30 -12.45
CA ASN A 141 -7.12 8.57 -13.46
C ASN A 141 -6.65 8.55 -14.93
N SER A 142 -5.38 8.29 -15.22
CA SER A 142 -4.93 8.09 -16.61
C SER A 142 -5.66 6.92 -17.27
N PRO A 143 -6.06 7.03 -18.55
CA PRO A 143 -6.70 5.92 -19.25
C PRO A 143 -5.68 4.79 -19.48
N ILE A 144 -6.18 3.54 -19.51
CA ILE A 144 -5.34 2.35 -19.74
C ILE A 144 -4.53 2.43 -21.04
N ASP A 145 -5.09 3.02 -22.10
CA ASP A 145 -4.41 3.16 -23.39
C ASP A 145 -3.14 4.01 -23.31
N LYS A 146 -3.10 4.96 -22.36
CA LYS A 146 -1.89 5.75 -22.09
C LYS A 146 -0.79 4.88 -21.49
N ILE A 147 -1.15 3.93 -20.64
CA ILE A 147 -0.19 2.99 -20.04
C ILE A 147 0.36 2.07 -21.13
N TYR A 148 -0.51 1.54 -21.99
CA TYR A 148 -0.10 0.73 -23.14
C TYR A 148 0.78 1.49 -24.13
N GLY A 149 0.52 2.78 -24.36
CA GLY A 149 1.35 3.61 -25.21
C GLY A 149 2.79 3.81 -24.69
N VAL A 150 2.98 3.72 -23.36
CA VAL A 150 4.31 3.93 -22.73
C VAL A 150 5.03 2.60 -22.48
N PHE A 151 4.31 1.59 -21.99
CA PHE A 151 4.90 0.31 -21.55
C PHE A 151 4.69 -0.84 -22.55
N GLY A 152 3.90 -0.62 -23.61
CA GLY A 152 3.43 -1.67 -24.50
C GLY A 152 2.33 -2.52 -23.86
N MET A 153 1.85 -3.52 -24.62
CA MET A 153 0.89 -4.49 -24.11
C MET A 153 1.55 -5.40 -23.07
N PRO A 154 0.93 -5.62 -21.90
CA PRO A 154 1.47 -6.54 -20.90
C PRO A 154 1.39 -7.98 -21.43
N LYS A 155 2.35 -8.83 -21.05
CA LYS A 155 2.31 -10.27 -21.40
C LYS A 155 1.11 -10.98 -20.79
N THR A 156 0.75 -10.59 -19.57
CA THR A 156 -0.37 -11.14 -18.82
C THR A 156 -1.08 -10.01 -18.07
N SER A 157 -2.40 -10.13 -17.94
CA SER A 157 -3.22 -9.26 -17.10
C SER A 157 -4.18 -10.11 -16.28
N ILE A 158 -4.45 -9.68 -15.06
CA ILE A 158 -5.36 -10.39 -14.14
C ILE A 158 -6.42 -9.40 -13.70
N SER A 159 -7.67 -9.65 -14.11
CA SER A 159 -8.81 -8.79 -13.77
C SER A 159 -8.57 -7.33 -14.19
N ASN A 160 -8.52 -6.41 -13.24
CA ASN A 160 -8.29 -4.98 -13.42
C ASN A 160 -6.84 -4.57 -13.14
N ARG A 161 -5.89 -5.50 -13.13
CA ARG A 161 -4.48 -5.24 -12.85
C ARG A 161 -3.61 -5.74 -13.99
N ILE A 162 -2.70 -4.88 -14.42
CA ILE A 162 -1.63 -5.24 -15.35
C ILE A 162 -0.29 -5.13 -14.63
N THR A 163 0.64 -6.00 -14.97
CA THR A 163 1.95 -6.06 -14.33
C THR A 163 3.02 -6.15 -15.41
N TYR A 164 4.10 -5.39 -15.22
CA TYR A 164 5.30 -5.43 -16.03
C TYR A 164 6.47 -5.81 -15.13
N GLU A 165 7.23 -6.82 -15.53
CA GLU A 165 8.43 -7.26 -14.84
C GLU A 165 9.56 -6.25 -15.07
N GLY A 166 10.32 -5.95 -14.01
CA GLY A 166 11.52 -5.14 -14.12
C GLY A 166 12.68 -5.96 -14.69
N SER A 167 13.48 -5.35 -15.55
CA SER A 167 14.65 -6.00 -16.17
C SER A 167 15.90 -6.01 -15.29
N LEU A 168 16.00 -5.09 -14.33
CA LEU A 168 17.23 -4.85 -13.57
C LEU A 168 17.36 -5.73 -12.32
N TYR A 169 16.25 -6.04 -11.65
CA TYR A 169 16.25 -6.84 -10.43
C TYR A 169 15.24 -7.99 -10.55
N PRO A 170 15.69 -9.25 -10.44
CA PRO A 170 14.78 -10.40 -10.40
C PRO A 170 13.73 -10.22 -9.29
N GLY A 171 12.46 -10.45 -9.63
CA GLY A 171 11.35 -10.27 -8.69
C GLY A 171 10.87 -8.83 -8.51
N SER A 172 11.50 -7.85 -9.18
CA SER A 172 10.94 -6.50 -9.26
C SER A 172 9.82 -6.40 -10.29
N TYR A 173 8.77 -5.65 -9.98
CA TYR A 173 7.70 -5.38 -10.92
C TYR A 173 7.08 -4.00 -10.68
N ILE A 174 6.50 -3.45 -11.74
CA ILE A 174 5.55 -2.35 -11.67
C ILE A 174 4.17 -2.88 -12.06
N SER A 175 3.14 -2.44 -11.35
CA SER A 175 1.78 -2.83 -11.65
C SER A 175 0.83 -1.65 -11.58
N PHE A 176 -0.17 -1.70 -12.44
CA PHE A 176 -1.18 -0.68 -12.58
C PHE A 176 -2.53 -1.33 -12.34
N THR A 177 -3.26 -0.83 -11.34
CA THR A 177 -4.61 -1.26 -11.03
C THR A 177 -5.60 -0.23 -11.53
N PHE A 178 -6.64 -0.67 -12.22
CA PHE A 178 -7.64 0.18 -12.87
C PHE A 178 -9.01 0.07 -12.21
N ASN A 179 -9.79 1.14 -12.33
CA ASN A 179 -11.23 1.14 -12.06
C ASN A 179 -11.99 0.44 -13.20
N ASN A 180 -13.28 0.15 -12.98
CA ASN A 180 -14.15 -0.48 -13.99
C ASN A 180 -14.26 0.34 -15.29
N ASN A 181 -14.12 1.66 -15.21
CA ASN A 181 -14.08 2.56 -16.37
C ASN A 181 -12.70 2.63 -17.05
N LYS A 182 -11.78 1.71 -16.74
CA LYS A 182 -10.42 1.61 -17.30
C LYS A 182 -9.54 2.85 -17.03
N THR A 183 -9.83 3.59 -15.97
CA THR A 183 -8.96 4.66 -15.48
C THR A 183 -8.06 4.14 -14.36
N LEU A 184 -6.82 4.62 -14.32
CA LEU A 184 -5.82 4.20 -13.36
C LEU A 184 -6.25 4.56 -11.94
N LYS A 185 -6.28 3.58 -11.04
CA LYS A 185 -6.61 3.76 -9.63
C LYS A 185 -5.38 3.77 -8.74
N GLN A 186 -4.40 2.94 -9.06
CA GLN A 186 -3.21 2.75 -8.25
C GLN A 186 -2.03 2.33 -9.12
N ILE A 187 -0.84 2.80 -8.75
CA ILE A 187 0.44 2.35 -9.27
C ILE A 187 1.20 1.71 -8.12
N GLU A 188 1.82 0.57 -8.34
CA GLU A 188 2.64 -0.11 -7.33
C GLU A 188 3.95 -0.57 -7.96
N TRP A 189 5.08 -0.15 -7.39
CA TRP A 189 6.37 -0.79 -7.56
C TRP A 189 6.63 -1.67 -6.36
N ALA A 190 7.03 -2.91 -6.58
CA ALA A 190 7.33 -3.82 -5.50
C ALA A 190 8.44 -4.80 -5.89
N PHE A 191 9.06 -5.33 -4.85
CA PHE A 191 10.06 -6.40 -4.93
C PHE A 191 9.52 -7.63 -4.23
N ILE A 192 9.51 -8.76 -4.93
CA ILE A 192 9.24 -10.05 -4.31
C ILE A 192 10.52 -10.50 -3.62
N LEU A 193 10.49 -10.55 -2.29
CA LEU A 193 11.49 -11.28 -1.53
C LEU A 193 11.13 -12.77 -1.62
N ASN A 194 11.82 -13.48 -2.51
CA ASN A 194 11.77 -14.95 -2.61
C ASN A 194 12.77 -15.59 -1.66
#